data_AF-A0A2P8MBG4-F1
#
_entry.id   AF-A0A2P8MBG4-F1
#
_cell.length_a   1.000
_cell.length_b   1.000
_cell.length_c   1.000
_cell.angle_alpha   90.00
_cell.angle_beta   90.00
_cell.angle_gamma   90.00
#
_symmetry.space_group_name_H-M   'P 1'
#
loop_
_entity.id
_entity.type
_entity.pdbx_description
1 polymer ?
#
loop_
_entity_poly.entity_id
_entity_poly.type
_entity_poly.pdbx_seq_one_letter_code
_entity_poly.pdbx_strand_id
1 'polypeptide(L)'
;MKLVLASASPRRREILKNITEDFIVVASDFDESLIEISRDIQSYVMVLAESKAKSTLCRIESEDFYKDEDEVFIIGCDTVVSIDGKILGKPKDEKEALDMLSELSGRTHEVYSGLAVLDAKKNKIIKDFQCTEVKFSEISYETILKYIACGEYADKAGAYGIQGKASVFVEEIKGSYYNVVGLPINKLYKILLGMGVNL
;
A
#
# COMPACT_ATOMS: atom_id res chain seq x y z
N MET A 1 -16.39 19.03 -0.38
CA MET A 1 -15.86 17.66 -0.22
C MET A 1 -14.40 17.75 0.18
N LYS A 2 -13.94 16.91 1.11
CA LYS A 2 -12.54 16.74 1.49
C LYS A 2 -12.13 15.29 1.24
N LEU A 3 -11.09 15.08 0.46
CA LEU A 3 -10.48 13.78 0.26
C LEU A 3 -9.24 13.67 1.14
N VAL A 4 -9.16 12.64 1.97
CA VAL A 4 -8.07 12.43 2.94
C VAL A 4 -7.34 11.14 2.58
N LEU A 5 -6.03 11.19 2.39
CA LEU A 5 -5.17 10.03 2.27
C LEU A 5 -4.60 9.67 3.64
N ALA A 6 -5.05 8.55 4.20
CA ALA A 6 -4.62 8.00 5.50
C ALA A 6 -3.25 7.30 5.42
N SER A 7 -2.22 7.96 4.87
CA SER A 7 -0.92 7.33 4.63
C SER A 7 0.24 8.32 4.63
N ALA A 8 1.35 7.94 5.28
CA ALA A 8 2.62 8.65 5.19
C ALA A 8 3.43 8.32 3.93
N SER A 9 3.01 7.34 3.12
CA SER A 9 3.79 6.86 1.97
C SER A 9 3.90 7.93 0.87
N PRO A 10 5.11 8.39 0.52
CA PRO A 10 5.31 9.35 -0.56
C PRO A 10 4.77 8.84 -1.90
N ARG A 11 4.95 7.53 -2.15
CA ARG A 11 4.50 6.85 -3.37
C ARG A 11 2.97 6.89 -3.53
N ARG A 12 2.21 6.65 -2.45
CA ARG A 12 0.74 6.71 -2.52
C ARG A 12 0.25 8.12 -2.79
N ARG A 13 0.90 9.12 -2.19
CA ARG A 13 0.63 10.54 -2.47
C ARG A 13 0.90 10.89 -3.93
N GLU A 14 2.03 10.45 -4.48
CA GLU A 14 2.39 10.67 -5.89
C GLU A 14 1.40 9.99 -6.84
N ILE A 15 0.96 8.77 -6.55
CA ILE A 15 -0.04 8.08 -7.38
C ILE A 15 -1.39 8.81 -7.34
N LEU A 16 -1.84 9.25 -6.16
CA LEU A 16 -3.13 9.94 -6.02
C LEU A 16 -3.16 11.27 -6.76
N LYS A 17 -2.03 11.99 -6.80
CA LYS A 17 -1.86 13.22 -7.60
C LYS A 17 -2.12 13.04 -9.08
N ASN A 18 -1.99 11.82 -9.62
CA ASN A 18 -2.29 11.55 -11.02
C ASN A 18 -3.78 11.72 -11.36
N ILE A 19 -4.68 11.69 -10.37
CA ILE A 19 -6.13 11.83 -10.59
C ILE A 19 -6.74 13.04 -9.88
N THR A 20 -6.07 13.63 -8.88
CA THR A 20 -6.53 14.87 -8.24
C THR A 20 -5.42 15.54 -7.43
N GLU A 21 -5.35 16.87 -7.45
CA GLU A 21 -4.50 17.65 -6.54
C GLU A 21 -5.24 18.06 -5.25
N ASP A 22 -6.57 17.90 -5.22
CA ASP A 22 -7.45 18.35 -4.14
C ASP A 22 -7.63 17.26 -3.07
N PHE A 23 -6.54 16.89 -2.41
CA PHE A 23 -6.57 15.97 -1.27
C PHE A 23 -5.58 16.37 -0.17
N ILE A 24 -5.85 15.84 1.01
CA ILE A 24 -5.12 16.13 2.23
C ILE A 24 -4.43 14.84 2.66
N VAL A 25 -3.15 14.94 3.05
CA VAL A 25 -2.43 13.79 3.60
C VAL A 25 -2.49 13.85 5.12
N VAL A 26 -3.03 12.80 5.71
CA VAL A 26 -3.04 12.59 7.16
C VAL A 26 -2.40 11.24 7.42
N ALA A 27 -1.17 11.24 7.92
CA ALA A 27 -0.49 9.99 8.23
C ALA A 27 -1.24 9.25 9.34
N SER A 28 -1.68 8.01 9.06
CA SER A 28 -2.23 7.10 10.07
C SER A 28 -1.16 6.75 11.10
N ASP A 29 -1.54 6.79 12.37
CA ASP A 29 -0.76 6.35 13.53
C ASP A 29 -1.11 4.93 13.99
N PHE A 30 -2.04 4.27 13.29
CA PHE A 30 -2.44 2.90 13.57
C PHE A 30 -1.24 1.93 13.65
N ASP A 31 -1.13 1.24 14.78
CA ASP A 31 -0.15 0.18 15.01
C ASP A 31 -0.60 -1.11 14.30
N GLU A 32 0.07 -1.43 13.19
CA GLU A 32 -0.23 -2.61 12.37
C GLU A 32 -0.01 -3.93 13.13
N SER A 33 0.78 -3.93 14.22
CA SER A 33 1.03 -5.13 15.03
C SER A 33 -0.19 -5.61 15.83
N LEU A 34 -1.22 -4.77 15.95
CA LEU A 34 -2.50 -5.11 16.57
C LEU A 34 -3.35 -6.07 15.72
N ILE A 35 -3.02 -6.22 14.43
CA ILE A 35 -3.72 -7.14 13.53
C ILE A 35 -2.86 -8.38 13.34
N GLU A 36 -3.38 -9.53 13.80
CA GLU A 36 -2.74 -10.81 13.58
C GLU A 36 -2.61 -11.11 12.08
N ILE A 37 -1.44 -11.60 11.69
CA ILE A 37 -1.18 -12.02 10.31
C ILE A 37 -2.10 -13.21 9.99
N SER A 38 -3.01 -13.01 9.04
CA SER A 38 -3.91 -14.05 8.55
C SER A 38 -3.30 -14.82 7.38
N ARG A 39 -3.66 -16.10 7.25
CA ARG A 39 -3.41 -16.88 6.02
C ARG A 39 -4.23 -16.37 4.84
N ASP A 40 -5.39 -15.77 5.11
CA ASP A 40 -6.14 -15.03 4.11
C ASP A 40 -5.56 -13.61 3.99
N ILE A 41 -4.58 -13.48 3.09
CA ILE A 41 -3.84 -12.25 2.84
C ILE A 41 -4.77 -11.14 2.34
N GLN A 42 -5.82 -11.49 1.59
CA GLN A 42 -6.79 -10.54 1.04
C GLN A 42 -7.56 -9.85 2.16
N SER A 43 -8.09 -10.66 3.09
CA SER A 43 -8.75 -10.15 4.29
C SER A 43 -7.79 -9.35 5.17
N TYR A 44 -6.55 -9.81 5.33
CA TYR A 44 -5.53 -9.13 6.14
C TYR A 44 -5.27 -7.71 5.66
N VAL A 45 -4.95 -7.52 4.38
CA VAL A 45 -4.65 -6.17 3.84
C VAL A 45 -5.88 -5.25 3.87
N MET A 46 -7.09 -5.79 3.68
CA MET A 46 -8.32 -5.01 3.78
C MET A 46 -8.60 -4.55 5.21
N VAL A 47 -8.34 -5.40 6.21
CA VAL A 47 -8.48 -5.02 7.63
C VAL A 47 -7.47 -3.93 7.99
N LEU A 48 -6.21 -4.05 7.57
CA LEU A 48 -5.21 -3.01 7.79
C LEU A 48 -5.60 -1.68 7.13
N ALA A 49 -6.06 -1.71 5.88
CA ALA A 49 -6.52 -0.51 5.18
C ALA A 49 -7.70 0.16 5.90
N GLU A 50 -8.68 -0.63 6.36
CA GLU A 50 -9.83 -0.15 7.12
C GLU A 50 -9.41 0.48 8.45
N SER A 51 -8.55 -0.20 9.21
CA SER A 51 -8.06 0.28 10.51
C SER A 51 -7.33 1.61 10.39
N LYS A 52 -6.51 1.79 9.34
CA LYS A 52 -5.84 3.07 9.04
C LYS A 52 -6.82 4.19 8.73
N ALA A 53 -7.86 3.91 7.93
CA ALA A 53 -8.90 4.89 7.64
C ALA A 53 -9.68 5.29 8.90
N LYS A 54 -10.01 4.31 9.76
CA LYS A 54 -10.70 4.54 11.03
C LYS A 54 -9.88 5.30 12.06
N SER A 55 -8.60 4.97 12.28
CA SER A 55 -7.76 5.73 13.23
C SER A 55 -7.57 7.17 12.74
N THR A 56 -7.42 7.35 11.43
CA THR A 56 -7.37 8.69 10.81
C THR A 56 -8.66 9.46 11.05
N LEU A 57 -9.83 8.85 10.90
CA LEU A 57 -11.13 9.47 11.20
C LEU A 57 -11.17 9.99 12.64
N CYS A 58 -10.87 9.13 13.62
CA CYS A 58 -10.90 9.50 15.03
C CYS A 58 -9.99 10.71 15.31
N ARG A 59 -8.82 10.77 14.66
CA ARG A 59 -7.91 11.90 14.81
C ARG A 59 -8.49 13.19 14.23
N ILE A 60 -8.95 13.17 12.98
CA ILE A 60 -9.47 14.38 12.33
C ILE A 60 -10.76 14.90 12.98
N GLU A 61 -11.58 14.03 13.58
CA GLU A 61 -12.75 14.41 14.37
C GLU A 61 -12.36 15.15 15.66
N SER A 62 -11.26 14.75 16.30
CA SER A 62 -10.78 15.40 17.53
C SER A 62 -10.08 16.75 17.31
N GLU A 63 -9.70 17.07 16.07
CA GLU A 63 -8.97 18.29 15.71
C GLU A 63 -9.88 19.35 15.03
N ASP A 64 -11.21 19.20 15.08
CA ASP A 64 -12.18 20.06 14.39
C ASP A 64 -11.84 20.27 12.90
N PHE A 65 -11.30 19.23 12.25
CA PHE A 65 -10.73 19.31 10.89
C PHE A 65 -11.76 19.62 9.81
N TYR A 66 -13.02 19.32 10.06
CA TYR A 66 -14.14 19.56 9.15
C TYR A 66 -15.42 19.84 9.92
N LYS A 67 -16.37 20.47 9.23
CA LYS A 67 -17.70 20.76 9.78
C LYS A 67 -18.66 19.62 9.46
N ASP A 68 -19.73 19.45 10.25
CA ASP A 68 -20.77 18.43 10.03
C ASP A 68 -21.40 18.45 8.61
N GLU A 69 -21.38 19.61 7.96
CA GLU A 69 -21.89 19.80 6.61
C GLU A 69 -20.93 19.28 5.52
N ASP A 70 -19.62 19.17 5.80
CA ASP A 70 -18.61 18.71 4.86
C ASP A 70 -18.78 17.22 4.51
N GLU A 71 -18.69 16.89 3.23
CA GLU A 71 -18.48 15.50 2.81
C GLU A 71 -17.00 15.16 2.92
N VAL A 72 -16.65 14.17 3.74
CA VAL A 72 -15.26 13.75 3.98
C VAL A 72 -15.10 12.28 3.62
N PHE A 73 -14.16 12.01 2.71
CA PHE A 73 -13.80 10.66 2.28
C PHE A 73 -12.36 10.35 2.69
N ILE A 74 -12.15 9.27 3.43
CA ILE A 74 -10.84 8.85 3.92
C ILE A 74 -10.40 7.58 3.20
N ILE A 75 -9.23 7.64 2.56
CA ILE A 75 -8.61 6.54 1.81
C ILE A 75 -7.56 5.89 2.69
N GLY A 76 -7.86 4.68 3.18
CA GLY A 76 -6.89 3.77 3.78
C GLY A 76 -6.31 2.82 2.74
N CYS A 77 -5.01 2.54 2.85
CA CYS A 77 -4.35 1.55 2.00
C CYS A 77 -3.19 0.87 2.73
N ASP A 78 -3.08 -0.43 2.52
CA ASP A 78 -1.97 -1.24 2.99
C ASP A 78 -1.43 -2.14 1.88
N THR A 79 -0.14 -2.47 1.90
CA THR A 79 0.52 -3.23 0.83
C THR A 79 1.52 -4.21 1.42
N VAL A 80 1.42 -5.48 1.03
CA VAL A 80 2.34 -6.55 1.41
C VAL A 80 2.82 -7.33 0.20
N VAL A 81 4.02 -7.90 0.31
CA VAL A 81 4.54 -8.89 -0.65
C VAL A 81 4.32 -10.28 -0.06
N SER A 82 3.97 -11.26 -0.89
CA SER A 82 3.78 -12.65 -0.49
C SER A 82 4.48 -13.59 -1.47
N ILE A 83 5.14 -14.61 -0.94
CA ILE A 83 5.68 -15.72 -1.72
C ILE A 83 5.34 -17.04 -1.03
N ASP A 84 4.78 -18.01 -1.76
CA ASP A 84 4.26 -19.28 -1.21
C ASP A 84 3.32 -19.12 0.01
N GLY A 85 2.54 -18.04 0.05
CA GLY A 85 1.65 -17.73 1.17
C GLY A 85 2.33 -17.14 2.42
N LYS A 86 3.64 -16.88 2.37
CA LYS A 86 4.40 -16.18 3.40
C LYS A 86 4.45 -14.68 3.10
N ILE A 87 3.95 -13.87 4.01
CA ILE A 87 4.03 -12.41 3.93
C ILE A 87 5.46 -11.94 4.23
N LEU A 88 6.01 -11.13 3.33
CA LEU A 88 7.26 -10.40 3.46
C LEU A 88 6.94 -8.93 3.75
N GLY A 89 7.11 -8.55 5.02
CA GLY A 89 6.95 -7.17 5.48
C GLY A 89 8.14 -6.29 5.07
N LYS A 90 8.32 -5.20 5.82
CA LYS A 90 9.53 -4.37 5.71
C LYS A 90 10.69 -5.09 6.42
N PRO A 91 11.88 -5.17 5.82
CA PRO A 91 13.03 -5.78 6.46
C PRO A 91 13.51 -4.93 7.64
N LYS A 92 13.93 -5.58 8.73
CA LYS A 92 14.45 -4.92 9.94
C LYS A 92 15.89 -4.50 9.79
N ASP A 93 16.66 -5.23 8.99
CA ASP A 93 18.07 -5.00 8.74
C ASP A 93 18.49 -5.44 7.33
N GLU A 94 19.75 -5.20 6.98
CA GLU A 94 20.34 -5.58 5.70
C GLU A 94 20.31 -7.10 5.47
N LYS A 95 20.43 -7.90 6.55
CA LYS A 95 20.43 -9.36 6.46
C LYS A 95 19.04 -9.87 6.07
N GLU A 96 17.99 -9.37 6.71
CA GLU A 96 16.62 -9.71 6.37
C GLU A 96 16.26 -9.25 4.95
N ALA A 97 16.78 -8.08 4.51
CA ALA A 97 16.62 -7.65 3.12
C ALA A 97 17.30 -8.59 2.12
N LEU A 98 18.51 -9.07 2.44
CA LEU A 98 19.24 -10.06 1.64
C LEU A 98 18.49 -11.39 1.55
N ASP A 99 17.97 -11.89 2.67
CA ASP A 99 17.20 -13.12 2.73
C ASP A 99 15.91 -13.00 1.90
N MET A 100 15.18 -11.89 2.03
CA MET A 100 13.98 -11.59 1.22
C MET A 100 14.30 -11.56 -0.28
N LEU A 101 15.29 -10.77 -0.71
CA LEU A 101 15.63 -10.64 -2.13
C LEU A 101 16.17 -11.94 -2.73
N SER A 102 16.89 -12.73 -1.93
CA SER A 102 17.35 -14.06 -2.35
C SER A 102 16.18 -15.04 -2.51
N GLU A 103 15.18 -14.96 -1.62
CA GLU A 103 13.96 -15.78 -1.69
C GLU A 103 13.08 -15.42 -2.91
N LEU A 104 13.10 -14.16 -3.35
CA LEU A 104 12.35 -13.66 -4.51
C LEU A 104 13.08 -13.88 -5.86
N SER A 105 14.40 -13.98 -5.85
CA SER A 105 15.25 -14.10 -7.05
C SER A 105 14.82 -15.25 -7.96
N GLY A 106 14.63 -14.96 -9.26
CA GLY A 106 14.21 -15.94 -10.27
C GLY A 106 12.78 -16.48 -10.13
N ARG A 107 11.97 -15.90 -9.23
CA ARG A 107 10.64 -16.42 -8.87
C ARG A 107 9.53 -15.41 -9.12
N THR A 108 8.31 -15.92 -9.14
CA THR A 108 7.10 -15.11 -9.14
C THR A 108 6.57 -15.00 -7.72
N HIS A 109 6.29 -13.78 -7.29
CA HIS A 109 5.64 -13.45 -6.03
C HIS A 109 4.41 -12.59 -6.27
N GLU A 110 3.61 -12.42 -5.22
CA GLU A 110 2.35 -11.69 -5.27
C GLU A 110 2.47 -10.41 -4.45
N VAL A 111 1.95 -9.30 -4.99
CA VAL A 111 1.80 -8.04 -4.26
C VAL A 111 0.33 -7.79 -4.02
N TYR A 112 -0.05 -7.79 -2.74
CA TYR A 112 -1.41 -7.51 -2.29
C TYR A 112 -1.47 -6.09 -1.76
N SER A 113 -2.41 -5.28 -2.26
CA SER A 113 -2.81 -4.06 -1.55
C SER A 113 -4.28 -4.09 -1.20
N GLY A 114 -4.57 -3.77 0.06
CA GLY A 114 -5.91 -3.52 0.56
C GLY A 114 -6.26 -2.05 0.40
N LEU A 115 -7.52 -1.78 0.12
CA LEU A 115 -8.11 -0.45 0.03
C LEU A 115 -9.34 -0.36 0.92
N ALA A 116 -9.50 0.78 1.59
CA ALA A 116 -10.72 1.15 2.27
C ALA A 116 -11.03 2.62 1.96
N VAL A 117 -12.26 2.92 1.55
CA VAL A 117 -12.77 4.28 1.44
C VAL A 117 -13.91 4.46 2.43
N LEU A 118 -13.71 5.36 3.38
CA LEU A 118 -14.65 5.68 4.46
C LEU A 118 -15.34 7.02 4.14
N ASP A 119 -16.67 7.03 4.05
CA ASP A 119 -17.51 8.23 4.07
C ASP A 119 -17.83 8.57 5.54
N ALA A 120 -17.21 9.63 6.06
CA ALA A 120 -17.28 9.99 7.48
C ALA A 120 -18.71 10.34 7.89
N LYS A 121 -19.43 11.04 7.01
CA LYS A 121 -20.79 11.52 7.26
C LYS A 121 -21.80 10.38 7.31
N LYS A 122 -21.66 9.39 6.42
CA LYS A 122 -22.57 8.23 6.37
C LYS A 122 -22.09 7.06 7.22
N ASN A 123 -20.91 7.15 7.83
CA ASN A 123 -20.21 6.06 8.48
C ASN A 123 -20.20 4.78 7.62
N LYS A 124 -19.99 4.95 6.31
CA LYS A 124 -20.01 3.87 5.32
C LYS A 124 -18.59 3.59 4.85
N ILE A 125 -18.21 2.33 4.87
CA ILE A 125 -16.92 1.86 4.35
C ILE A 125 -17.14 0.93 3.17
N ILE A 126 -16.39 1.17 2.09
CA ILE A 126 -16.21 0.22 1.00
C ILE A 126 -14.76 -0.26 1.02
N LYS A 127 -14.57 -1.59 1.03
CA LYS A 127 -13.26 -2.24 1.00
C LYS A 127 -13.11 -3.08 -0.25
N ASP A 128 -11.90 -3.14 -0.76
CA ASP A 128 -11.51 -4.03 -1.84
C ASP A 128 -10.01 -4.31 -1.73
N PHE A 129 -9.51 -5.25 -2.51
CA PHE A 129 -8.08 -5.52 -2.61
C PHE A 129 -7.67 -5.69 -4.08
N GLN A 130 -6.37 -5.61 -4.33
CA GLN A 130 -5.75 -5.99 -5.60
C GLN A 130 -4.59 -6.93 -5.33
N CYS A 131 -4.52 -8.04 -6.07
CA CYS A 131 -3.34 -8.88 -6.19
C CYS A 131 -2.65 -8.61 -7.54
N THR A 132 -1.34 -8.64 -7.59
CA THR A 132 -0.55 -8.54 -8.83
C THR A 132 0.67 -9.43 -8.72
N GLU A 133 0.86 -10.29 -9.71
CA GLU A 133 2.06 -11.13 -9.78
C GLU A 133 3.23 -10.31 -10.33
N VAL A 134 4.41 -10.49 -9.73
CA VAL A 134 5.66 -9.89 -10.16
C VAL A 134 6.67 -11.02 -10.28
N LYS A 135 7.30 -11.15 -11.45
CA LYS A 135 8.38 -12.11 -11.70
C LYS A 135 9.70 -11.38 -11.64
N PHE A 136 10.62 -11.86 -10.82
CA PHE A 136 12.01 -11.43 -10.87
C PHE A 136 12.81 -12.33 -11.81
N SER A 137 13.78 -11.74 -12.52
CA SER A 137 14.86 -12.49 -13.14
C SER A 137 15.78 -13.10 -12.07
N GLU A 138 16.65 -14.03 -12.45
CA GLU A 138 17.71 -14.48 -11.54
C GLU A 138 18.66 -13.32 -11.21
N ILE A 139 18.75 -13.00 -9.92
CA ILE A 139 19.59 -11.93 -9.38
C ILE A 139 20.81 -12.56 -8.72
N SER A 140 22.00 -12.14 -9.13
CA SER A 140 23.23 -12.59 -8.48
C SER A 140 23.36 -12.01 -7.06
N TYR A 141 23.99 -12.77 -6.17
CA TYR A 141 24.27 -12.34 -4.80
C TYR A 141 24.97 -10.97 -4.72
N GLU A 142 25.97 -10.74 -5.59
CA GLU A 142 26.67 -9.45 -5.68
C GLU A 142 25.74 -8.28 -6.06
N THR A 143 24.77 -8.54 -6.94
CA THR A 143 23.79 -7.53 -7.37
C THR A 143 22.84 -7.19 -6.23
N ILE A 144 22.39 -8.20 -5.48
CA ILE A 144 21.56 -8.00 -4.28
C ILE A 144 22.30 -7.14 -3.25
N LEU A 145 23.57 -7.46 -2.95
CA LEU A 145 24.38 -6.68 -2.02
C LEU A 145 24.57 -5.23 -2.48
N LYS A 146 24.86 -5.01 -3.78
CA LYS A 146 24.98 -3.65 -4.34
C LYS A 146 23.68 -2.85 -4.21
N TYR A 147 22.55 -3.50 -4.38
CA TYR A 147 21.24 -2.87 -4.18
C TYR A 147 20.98 -2.57 -2.70
N ILE A 148 21.25 -3.50 -1.79
CA ILE A 148 21.08 -3.26 -0.34
C ILE A 148 21.93 -2.08 0.12
N ALA A 149 23.18 -1.99 -0.33
CA ALA A 149 24.10 -0.90 0.01
C ALA A 149 23.58 0.50 -0.39
N CYS A 150 22.58 0.59 -1.26
CA CYS A 150 21.98 1.87 -1.62
C CYS A 150 20.84 2.33 -0.69
N GLY A 151 20.38 1.47 0.23
CA GLY A 151 19.37 1.79 1.24
C GLY A 151 17.91 1.83 0.75
N GLU A 152 17.65 1.63 -0.55
CA GLU A 152 16.30 1.71 -1.11
C GLU A 152 15.32 0.69 -0.51
N TYR A 153 15.82 -0.41 0.05
CA TYR A 153 15.01 -1.51 0.57
C TYR A 153 14.22 -1.19 1.85
N ALA A 154 14.70 -0.26 2.68
CA ALA A 154 14.35 -0.17 4.10
C ALA A 154 12.85 0.07 4.41
N ASP A 155 12.16 0.85 3.57
CA ASP A 155 10.75 1.22 3.78
C ASP A 155 9.77 0.43 2.90
N LYS A 156 10.21 -0.70 2.32
CA LYS A 156 9.48 -1.41 1.28
C LYS A 156 9.18 -2.87 1.66
N ALA A 157 7.92 -3.27 1.49
CA ALA A 157 7.53 -4.67 1.64
C ALA A 157 8.31 -5.53 0.63
N GLY A 158 8.83 -6.67 1.09
CA GLY A 158 9.69 -7.54 0.27
C GLY A 158 11.04 -6.92 -0.10
N ALA A 159 11.46 -5.83 0.58
CA ALA A 159 12.76 -5.18 0.41
C ALA A 159 13.02 -4.54 -0.97
N TYR A 160 12.01 -4.33 -1.83
CA TYR A 160 12.23 -3.78 -3.17
C TYR A 160 11.25 -2.66 -3.58
N GLY A 161 11.72 -1.76 -4.45
CA GLY A 161 10.91 -0.70 -5.05
C GLY A 161 10.89 -0.77 -6.57
N ILE A 162 9.72 -1.07 -7.15
CA ILE A 162 9.59 -1.24 -8.61
C ILE A 162 9.84 0.04 -9.43
N GLN A 163 9.74 1.20 -8.80
CA GLN A 163 10.04 2.50 -9.42
C GLN A 163 11.51 2.90 -9.34
N GLY A 164 12.30 2.22 -8.50
CA GLY A 164 13.67 2.59 -8.19
C GLY A 164 14.68 1.65 -8.82
N LYS A 165 15.81 1.46 -8.14
CA LYS A 165 16.92 0.64 -8.62
C LYS A 165 16.56 -0.83 -8.76
N ALA A 166 15.59 -1.33 -7.97
CA ALA A 166 15.11 -2.70 -8.09
C ALA A 166 14.27 -2.93 -9.36
N SER A 167 13.95 -1.90 -10.15
CA SER A 167 13.28 -2.07 -11.44
C SER A 167 14.03 -3.02 -12.38
N VAL A 168 15.36 -3.08 -12.30
CA VAL A 168 16.20 -3.99 -13.10
C VAL A 168 16.03 -5.47 -12.73
N PHE A 169 15.40 -5.77 -11.60
CA PHE A 169 15.12 -7.15 -11.17
C PHE A 169 13.83 -7.69 -11.78
N VAL A 170 12.91 -6.80 -12.16
CA VAL A 170 11.56 -7.17 -12.60
C VAL A 170 11.58 -7.61 -14.05
N GLU A 171 11.27 -8.87 -14.27
CA GLU A 171 11.12 -9.46 -15.60
C GLU A 171 9.71 -9.24 -16.16
N GLU A 172 8.69 -9.44 -15.32
CA GLU A 172 7.30 -9.39 -15.74
C GLU A 172 6.39 -8.92 -14.59
N ILE A 173 5.30 -8.22 -14.95
CA ILE A 173 4.20 -7.88 -14.05
C ILE A 173 2.91 -8.35 -14.68
N LYS A 174 2.14 -9.19 -13.97
CA LYS A 174 0.79 -9.58 -14.38
C LYS A 174 -0.23 -9.02 -13.41
N GLY A 175 -0.83 -7.90 -13.80
CA GLY A 175 -1.85 -7.19 -13.01
C GLY A 175 -1.64 -5.68 -13.03
N SER A 176 -1.85 -5.03 -11.89
CA SER A 176 -1.80 -3.57 -11.79
C SER A 176 -0.42 -3.09 -11.37
N TYR A 177 0.27 -2.35 -12.25
CA TYR A 177 1.52 -1.68 -11.90
C TYR A 177 1.39 -0.79 -10.67
N TYR A 178 0.34 0.06 -10.62
CA TYR A 178 0.13 0.97 -9.49
C TYR A 178 -0.15 0.24 -8.16
N ASN A 179 -0.74 -0.96 -8.21
CA ASN A 179 -0.83 -1.82 -7.02
C ASN A 179 0.55 -2.21 -6.50
N VAL A 180 1.47 -2.61 -7.38
CA VAL A 180 2.86 -2.96 -6.99
C VAL A 180 3.59 -1.75 -6.40
N VAL A 181 3.34 -0.56 -6.93
CA VAL A 181 3.90 0.68 -6.36
C VAL A 181 3.33 0.99 -4.97
N GLY A 182 2.06 0.62 -4.73
CA GLY A 182 1.44 0.66 -3.40
C GLY A 182 0.06 1.34 -3.34
N LEU A 183 -0.57 1.66 -4.48
CA LEU A 183 -1.95 2.16 -4.50
C LEU A 183 -2.68 1.65 -5.76
N PRO A 184 -3.68 0.74 -5.65
CA PRO A 184 -4.47 0.26 -6.78
C PRO A 184 -5.42 1.34 -7.34
N ILE A 185 -4.86 2.34 -8.02
CA ILE A 185 -5.55 3.59 -8.38
C ILE A 185 -6.82 3.36 -9.22
N ASN A 186 -6.84 2.35 -10.09
CA ASN A 186 -8.04 2.00 -10.86
C ASN A 186 -9.19 1.52 -9.98
N LYS A 187 -8.91 0.67 -8.99
CA LYS A 187 -9.93 0.19 -8.03
C LYS A 187 -10.37 1.32 -7.11
N LEU A 188 -9.42 2.12 -6.61
CA LEU A 188 -9.73 3.29 -5.81
C LEU A 188 -10.69 4.24 -6.55
N TYR A 189 -10.40 4.58 -7.80
CA TYR A 189 -11.25 5.44 -8.62
C TYR A 189 -12.67 4.86 -8.79
N LYS A 190 -12.79 3.55 -9.04
CA LYS A 190 -14.10 2.88 -9.14
C LYS A 190 -14.89 2.93 -7.82
N ILE A 191 -14.22 2.77 -6.67
CA ILE A 191 -14.86 2.88 -5.36
C ILE A 191 -15.38 4.31 -5.15
N LEU A 192 -14.53 5.31 -5.38
CA LEU A 192 -14.89 6.73 -5.24
C LEU A 192 -16.07 7.09 -6.15
N LEU A 193 -16.02 6.70 -7.42
CA LEU A 193 -17.11 6.91 -8.37
C LEU A 193 -18.41 6.27 -7.90
N GLY A 194 -18.35 5.03 -7.40
CA GLY A 194 -19.51 4.33 -6.82
C GLY A 194 -20.06 4.96 -5.53
N MET A 195 -19.25 5.78 -4.86
CA MET A 195 -19.66 6.58 -3.70
C MET A 195 -20.14 7.99 -4.07
N GLY A 196 -20.17 8.32 -5.37
CA GLY A 196 -20.59 9.62 -5.89
C GLY A 196 -19.47 10.65 -6.00
N VAL A 197 -18.21 10.25 -5.82
CA VAL A 197 -17.02 11.11 -5.95
C VAL A 197 -16.40 10.92 -7.33
N ASN A 198 -16.51 11.94 -8.19
CA ASN A 198 -15.91 11.94 -9.51
C ASN A 198 -14.68 12.86 -9.51
N LEU A 199 -13.49 12.27 -9.67
CA LEU A 199 -12.19 12.94 -9.66
C LEU A 199 -11.66 13.15 -11.08
#